data_AF-A0AA43A5B6-F1
#
_entry.id   AF-A0AA43A5B6-F1
#
_cell.length_a   1.000
_cell.length_b   1.000
_cell.length_c   1.000
_cell.angle_alpha   90.00
_cell.angle_beta   90.00
_cell.angle_gamma   90.00
#
_symmetry.space_group_name_H-M   'P 1'
#
loop_
_entity.id
_entity.type
_entity.pdbx_description
1 polymer ?
#
loop_
_entity_poly.entity_id
_entity_poly.type
_entity_poly.pdbx_seq_one_letter_code
_entity_poly.pdbx_strand_id
1 'polypeptide(L)'
;DWDLHLSTLFTEVRLRPQVEVRCADSLPPHLVLTVAALLKGLMYDEDSFQKAWEHCRPTSSAEVAQTSRQAWKLGLKTPWREGTLQDLARTCLTLARDGLDRQQSRRCQERSESYFLNGLDRLIEGGVTLAEQLLQNWHGSRQDKVKALIQHCGFFDVASNRPDASCSNEQFKP
;
A
#
# COMPACT_ATOMS: atom_id res chain seq x y z
N ASP A 1 26.87 4.20 19.81
CA ASP A 1 26.30 5.56 19.71
C ASP A 1 25.69 5.87 18.36
N TRP A 2 26.40 5.72 17.24
CA TRP A 2 25.86 6.03 15.90
C TRP A 2 24.58 5.27 15.53
N ASP A 3 24.55 3.94 15.72
CA ASP A 3 23.34 3.14 15.45
C ASP A 3 22.13 3.52 16.29
N LEU A 4 22.38 3.93 17.54
CA LEU A 4 21.33 4.41 18.44
C LEU A 4 20.81 5.76 17.97
N HIS A 5 21.71 6.66 17.53
CA HIS A 5 21.33 7.95 16.95
C HIS A 5 20.49 7.79 15.67
N LEU A 6 20.88 6.92 14.75
CA LEU A 6 20.09 6.64 13.54
C LEU A 6 18.69 6.11 13.88
N SER A 7 18.52 5.46 15.03
CA SER A 7 17.23 4.93 15.48
C SER A 7 16.25 6.02 15.95
N THR A 8 16.72 7.24 16.22
CA THR A 8 15.89 8.39 16.63
C THR A 8 15.43 9.27 15.46
N LEU A 9 15.84 8.95 14.22
CA LEU A 9 15.35 9.62 13.02
C LEU A 9 14.03 9.00 12.58
N PHE A 10 13.00 9.84 12.40
CA PHE A 10 11.63 9.45 12.02
C PHE A 10 11.18 10.16 10.73
N THR A 11 11.88 9.89 9.64
CA THR A 11 11.54 10.35 8.29
C THR A 11 10.65 9.33 7.56
N GLU A 12 10.01 9.75 6.47
CA GLU A 12 9.16 8.87 5.61
C GLU A 12 9.95 7.66 5.07
N VAL A 13 11.21 7.88 4.74
CA VAL A 13 12.17 6.84 4.37
C VAL A 13 13.43 7.03 5.21
N ARG A 14 13.93 5.94 5.80
CA ARG A 14 15.13 5.96 6.64
C ARG A 14 16.19 5.03 6.06
N LEU A 15 17.44 5.52 6.04
CA LEU A 15 18.60 4.72 5.66
C LEU A 15 19.28 4.19 6.93
N ARG A 16 19.33 2.87 7.05
CA ARG A 16 20.22 2.11 7.95
C ARG A 16 21.03 1.12 7.08
N PRO A 17 21.49 -0.08 7.49
CA PRO A 17 22.12 -0.95 6.48
C PRO A 17 21.13 -1.33 5.37
N GLN A 18 19.82 -1.11 5.59
CA GLN A 18 18.75 -1.19 4.61
C GLN A 18 18.01 0.16 4.42
N VAL A 19 17.28 0.27 3.32
CA VAL A 19 16.27 1.33 3.10
C VAL A 19 14.95 0.92 3.75
N GLU A 20 14.46 1.71 4.69
CA GLU A 20 13.22 1.48 5.42
C GLU A 20 12.15 2.48 4.96
N VAL A 21 11.08 2.01 4.31
CA VAL A 21 9.90 2.83 3.98
C VAL A 21 8.93 2.78 5.14
N ARG A 22 8.49 3.95 5.63
CA ARG A 22 7.79 4.11 6.92
C ARG A 22 6.48 4.89 6.82
N CYS A 23 6.07 5.25 5.61
CA CYS A 23 4.95 6.15 5.36
C CYS A 23 3.58 5.47 5.27
N ALA A 24 3.53 4.14 5.27
CA ALA A 24 2.28 3.40 5.13
C ALA A 24 1.52 3.31 6.46
N ASP A 25 0.22 3.58 6.42
CA ASP A 25 -0.69 3.28 7.52
C ASP A 25 -0.77 1.76 7.77
N SER A 26 -1.16 1.38 8.98
CA SER A 26 -1.49 -0.01 9.29
C SER A 26 -2.72 -0.45 8.49
N LEU A 27 -2.56 -1.53 7.72
CA LEU A 27 -3.59 -2.06 6.84
C LEU A 27 -4.34 -3.25 7.47
N PRO A 28 -5.60 -3.49 7.07
CA PRO A 28 -6.32 -4.69 7.48
C PRO A 28 -5.60 -5.96 6.98
N PRO A 29 -5.81 -7.14 7.62
CA PRO A 29 -5.04 -8.36 7.33
C PRO A 29 -4.99 -8.76 5.86
N HIS A 30 -6.09 -8.57 5.12
CA HIS A 30 -6.18 -8.92 3.71
C HIS A 30 -5.38 -7.99 2.76
N LEU A 31 -4.86 -6.86 3.27
CA LEU A 31 -4.02 -5.91 2.53
C LEU A 31 -2.61 -5.78 3.12
N VAL A 32 -2.28 -6.44 4.24
CA VAL A 32 -1.01 -6.20 4.96
C VAL A 32 0.23 -6.44 4.08
N LEU A 33 0.17 -7.43 3.18
CA LEU A 33 1.28 -7.78 2.29
C LEU A 33 1.36 -6.88 1.04
N THR A 34 0.38 -6.03 0.78
CA THR A 34 0.36 -5.20 -0.44
C THR A 34 1.52 -4.21 -0.44
N VAL A 35 1.86 -3.62 0.72
CA VAL A 35 2.97 -2.65 0.84
C VAL A 35 4.31 -3.31 0.52
N ALA A 36 4.55 -4.51 1.08
CA ALA A 36 5.77 -5.27 0.81
C ALA A 36 5.87 -5.68 -0.66
N ALA A 37 4.77 -6.20 -1.23
CA ALA A 37 4.72 -6.58 -2.64
C ALA A 37 4.92 -5.37 -3.57
N LEU A 38 4.28 -4.23 -3.27
CA LEU A 38 4.39 -3.01 -4.08
C LEU A 38 5.83 -2.50 -4.10
N LEU A 39 6.46 -2.38 -2.93
CA LEU A 39 7.85 -1.93 -2.82
C LEU A 39 8.81 -2.92 -3.47
N LYS A 40 8.61 -4.23 -3.29
CA LYS A 40 9.44 -5.26 -3.93
C LYS A 40 9.33 -5.20 -5.45
N GLY A 41 8.11 -5.08 -5.98
CA GLY A 41 7.86 -4.98 -7.41
C GLY A 41 8.51 -3.76 -8.05
N LEU A 42 8.42 -2.61 -7.38
CA LEU A 42 8.99 -1.36 -7.87
C LEU A 42 10.51 -1.26 -7.69
N MET A 43 11.05 -1.73 -6.58
CA MET A 43 12.44 -1.45 -6.19
C MET A 43 13.42 -2.56 -6.53
N TYR A 44 12.98 -3.82 -6.65
CA TYR A 44 13.89 -4.96 -6.87
C TYR A 44 13.98 -5.42 -8.33
N ASP A 45 13.29 -4.71 -9.23
CA ASP A 45 13.46 -4.86 -10.66
C ASP A 45 13.85 -3.52 -11.30
N GLU A 46 14.98 -3.50 -12.01
CA GLU A 46 15.58 -2.28 -12.57
C GLU A 46 14.63 -1.56 -13.54
N ASP A 47 13.94 -2.29 -14.42
CA ASP A 47 13.03 -1.70 -15.41
C ASP A 47 11.82 -1.06 -14.72
N SER A 48 11.24 -1.73 -13.72
CA SER A 48 10.17 -1.14 -12.91
C SER A 48 10.64 0.09 -12.14
N PHE A 49 11.85 0.05 -11.56
CA PHE A 49 12.41 1.15 -10.80
C PHE A 49 12.60 2.40 -11.67
N GLN A 50 13.26 2.26 -12.82
CA GLN A 50 13.55 3.39 -13.71
C GLN A 50 12.27 4.02 -14.26
N LYS A 51 11.31 3.20 -14.73
CA LYS A 51 10.02 3.69 -15.21
C LYS A 51 9.24 4.40 -14.11
N ALA A 52 9.17 3.80 -12.92
CA ALA A 52 8.49 4.43 -11.80
C ALA A 52 9.14 5.78 -11.44
N TRP A 53 10.47 5.85 -11.46
CA TRP A 53 11.22 7.08 -11.22
C TRP A 53 10.91 8.18 -12.24
N GLU A 54 10.77 7.86 -13.52
CA GLU A 54 10.39 8.85 -14.55
C GLU A 54 9.02 9.50 -14.26
N HIS A 55 8.06 8.70 -13.78
CA HIS A 55 6.72 9.15 -13.43
C HIS A 55 6.66 9.91 -12.09
N CYS A 56 7.45 9.51 -11.09
CA CYS A 56 7.34 10.03 -9.73
C CYS A 56 8.44 11.03 -9.33
N ARG A 57 9.49 11.22 -10.15
CA ARG A 57 10.59 12.12 -9.78
C ARG A 57 10.06 13.53 -9.46
N PRO A 58 10.39 14.08 -8.28
CA PRO A 58 10.07 15.45 -7.95
C PRO A 58 11.06 16.41 -8.61
N THR A 59 10.63 17.64 -8.82
CA THR A 59 11.44 18.78 -9.24
C THR A 59 12.18 19.43 -8.07
N SER A 60 11.64 19.31 -6.84
CA SER A 60 12.23 19.88 -5.63
C SER A 60 11.76 19.17 -4.35
N SER A 61 12.48 19.36 -3.25
CA SER A 61 12.05 18.90 -1.92
C SER A 61 10.77 19.61 -1.43
N ALA A 62 10.54 20.84 -1.87
CA ALA A 62 9.34 21.61 -1.56
C ALA A 62 8.08 20.97 -2.20
N GLU A 63 8.19 20.50 -3.44
CA GLU A 63 7.13 19.76 -4.13
C GLU A 63 6.76 18.49 -3.35
N VAL A 64 7.75 17.69 -2.95
CA VAL A 64 7.52 16.49 -2.12
C VAL A 64 6.75 16.84 -0.84
N ALA A 65 7.24 17.84 -0.09
CA ALA A 65 6.60 18.24 1.17
C ALA A 65 5.17 18.77 0.96
N GLN A 66 4.92 19.50 -0.13
CA GLN A 66 3.60 20.02 -0.46
C GLN A 66 2.64 18.89 -0.88
N THR A 67 3.05 18.05 -1.82
CA THR A 67 2.23 16.93 -2.31
C THR A 67 1.92 15.95 -1.20
N SER A 68 2.87 15.61 -0.32
CA SER A 68 2.59 14.76 0.84
C SER A 68 1.52 15.34 1.77
N ARG A 69 1.60 16.64 2.08
CA ARG A 69 0.58 17.31 2.90
C ARG A 69 -0.79 17.37 2.24
N GLN A 70 -0.83 17.49 0.91
CA GLN A 70 -2.08 17.43 0.16
C GLN A 70 -2.65 16.00 0.15
N ALA A 71 -1.79 14.99 -0.02
CA ALA A 71 -2.16 13.57 0.02
C ALA A 71 -2.81 13.16 1.33
N TRP A 72 -2.36 13.70 2.47
CA TRP A 72 -3.01 13.46 3.76
C TRP A 72 -4.48 13.91 3.81
N LYS A 73 -4.88 14.91 3.00
CA LYS A 73 -6.24 15.45 2.99
C LYS A 73 -7.08 14.93 1.83
N LEU A 74 -6.49 14.84 0.64
CA LEU A 74 -7.18 14.55 -0.61
C LEU A 74 -7.00 13.09 -1.05
N GLY A 75 -6.09 12.34 -0.42
CA GLY A 75 -5.79 10.95 -0.79
C GLY A 75 -5.39 10.83 -2.26
N LEU A 76 -6.00 9.87 -2.96
CA LEU A 76 -5.75 9.60 -4.38
C LEU A 76 -6.18 10.74 -5.30
N LYS A 77 -7.05 11.65 -4.83
CA LYS A 77 -7.52 12.82 -5.61
C LYS A 77 -6.53 13.98 -5.60
N THR A 78 -5.41 13.84 -4.92
CA THR A 78 -4.36 14.87 -4.87
C THR A 78 -3.83 15.14 -6.29
N PRO A 79 -3.79 16.40 -6.75
CA PRO A 79 -3.24 16.73 -8.05
C PRO A 79 -1.79 16.28 -8.19
N TRP A 80 -1.46 15.68 -9.34
CA TRP A 80 -0.11 15.26 -9.70
C TRP A 80 0.09 15.41 -11.21
N ARG A 81 0.95 16.36 -11.61
CA ARG A 81 1.21 16.71 -13.01
C ARG A 81 -0.12 17.01 -13.76
N GLU A 82 -0.39 16.31 -14.86
CA GLU A 82 -1.60 16.46 -15.67
C GLU A 82 -2.82 15.70 -15.12
N GLY A 83 -2.65 14.94 -14.02
CA GLY A 83 -3.70 14.12 -13.43
C GLY A 83 -3.66 14.16 -11.91
N THR A 84 -3.81 12.99 -11.29
CA THR A 84 -3.89 12.82 -9.84
C THR A 84 -2.95 11.72 -9.34
N LEU A 85 -2.76 11.63 -8.02
CA LEU A 85 -2.05 10.50 -7.41
C LEU A 85 -2.73 9.15 -7.69
N GLN A 86 -4.03 9.12 -8.04
CA GLN A 86 -4.71 7.92 -8.52
C GLN A 86 -4.08 7.40 -9.83
N ASP A 87 -3.77 8.30 -10.76
CA ASP A 87 -3.18 7.95 -12.06
C ASP A 87 -1.74 7.46 -11.89
N LEU A 88 -1.00 8.11 -10.99
CA LEU A 88 0.32 7.63 -10.58
C LEU A 88 0.22 6.25 -9.92
N ALA A 89 -0.76 6.03 -9.03
CA ALA A 89 -0.98 4.76 -8.34
C ALA A 89 -1.30 3.62 -9.32
N ARG A 90 -2.14 3.86 -10.35
CA ARG A 90 -2.38 2.90 -11.44
C ARG A 90 -1.09 2.51 -12.14
N THR A 91 -0.30 3.51 -12.53
CA THR A 91 0.97 3.31 -13.22
C THR A 91 1.94 2.48 -12.37
N CYS A 92 2.12 2.88 -11.10
CA CYS A 92 2.96 2.16 -10.15
C CYS A 92 2.48 0.74 -9.88
N LEU A 93 1.16 0.50 -9.80
CA LEU A 93 0.60 -0.83 -9.59
C LEU A 93 0.95 -1.77 -10.76
N THR A 94 0.78 -1.30 -12.00
CA THR A 94 1.17 -2.07 -13.20
C THR A 94 2.67 -2.36 -13.21
N LEU A 95 3.50 -1.34 -12.97
CA LEU A 95 4.97 -1.52 -12.93
C LEU A 95 5.40 -2.48 -11.81
N ALA A 96 4.74 -2.45 -10.66
CA ALA A 96 5.04 -3.37 -9.56
C ALA A 96 4.69 -4.82 -9.93
N ARG A 97 3.53 -5.04 -10.57
CA ARG A 97 3.14 -6.38 -11.07
C ARG A 97 4.16 -6.91 -12.06
N ASP A 98 4.51 -6.11 -13.06
CA ASP A 98 5.50 -6.48 -14.08
C ASP A 98 6.86 -6.82 -13.44
N GLY A 99 7.28 -6.04 -12.44
CA GLY A 99 8.53 -6.26 -11.71
C GLY A 99 8.51 -7.54 -10.89
N LEU A 100 7.39 -7.87 -10.24
CA LEU A 100 7.22 -9.14 -9.50
C LEU A 100 7.19 -10.34 -10.45
N ASP A 101 6.51 -10.25 -11.58
CA ASP A 101 6.43 -11.32 -12.58
C ASP A 101 7.80 -11.60 -13.20
N ARG A 102 8.59 -10.57 -13.51
CA ARG A 102 9.99 -10.73 -13.94
C ARG A 102 10.85 -11.39 -12.86
N GLN A 103 10.70 -10.98 -11.60
CA GLN A 103 11.43 -11.60 -10.49
C GLN A 103 11.06 -13.07 -10.29
N GLN A 104 9.77 -13.42 -10.36
CA GLN A 104 9.28 -14.78 -10.31
C GLN A 104 9.90 -15.63 -11.43
N SER A 105 9.88 -15.11 -12.67
CA SER A 105 10.44 -15.79 -13.84
C SER A 105 11.94 -16.07 -13.68
N ARG A 106 12.71 -15.08 -13.21
CA ARG A 106 14.16 -15.24 -12.95
C ARG A 106 14.48 -16.27 -11.86
N ARG A 107 13.57 -16.44 -10.90
CA ARG A 107 13.74 -17.37 -9.77
C ARG A 107 13.12 -18.74 -10.01
N CYS A 108 12.50 -18.96 -11.17
CA CYS A 108 11.76 -20.19 -11.50
C CYS A 108 10.73 -20.58 -10.41
N GLN A 109 10.08 -19.59 -9.80
CA GLN A 109 9.05 -19.84 -8.79
C GLN A 109 7.73 -20.22 -9.46
N GLU A 110 6.92 -21.05 -8.82
CA GLU A 110 5.64 -21.49 -9.41
C GLU A 110 4.59 -20.37 -9.47
N ARG A 111 4.68 -19.38 -8.57
CA ARG A 111 3.69 -18.31 -8.45
C ARG A 111 4.34 -16.95 -8.36
N SER A 112 3.69 -15.98 -8.98
CA SER A 112 4.05 -14.58 -8.80
C SER A 112 3.44 -14.03 -7.53
N GLU A 113 4.24 -13.25 -6.80
CA GLU A 113 3.78 -12.47 -5.66
C GLU A 113 2.92 -11.27 -6.09
N SER A 114 2.78 -11.01 -7.40
CA SER A 114 1.86 -10.00 -7.94
C SER A 114 0.42 -10.20 -7.48
N TYR A 115 0.04 -11.44 -7.12
CA TYR A 115 -1.23 -11.77 -6.48
C TYR A 115 -1.50 -10.93 -5.21
N PHE A 116 -0.49 -10.62 -4.40
CA PHE A 116 -0.66 -9.81 -3.19
C PHE A 116 -1.10 -8.37 -3.49
N LEU A 117 -0.96 -7.92 -4.73
CA LEU A 117 -1.39 -6.59 -5.18
C LEU A 117 -2.87 -6.52 -5.55
N ASN A 118 -3.56 -7.66 -5.71
CA ASN A 118 -4.97 -7.69 -6.15
C ASN A 118 -5.92 -6.95 -5.20
N GLY A 119 -5.57 -6.86 -3.92
CA GLY A 119 -6.34 -6.07 -2.94
C GLY A 119 -6.36 -4.57 -3.24
N LEU A 120 -5.40 -4.06 -4.03
CA LEU A 120 -5.31 -2.64 -4.37
C LEU A 120 -6.18 -2.23 -5.57
N ASP A 121 -6.60 -3.16 -6.43
CA ASP A 121 -7.35 -2.82 -7.65
C ASP A 121 -8.62 -2.03 -7.34
N ARG A 122 -9.43 -2.52 -6.41
CA ARG A 122 -10.69 -1.85 -6.03
C ARG A 122 -10.46 -0.48 -5.39
N LEU A 123 -9.37 -0.32 -4.63
CA LEU A 123 -9.04 0.96 -3.98
C LEU A 123 -8.59 2.00 -5.02
N ILE A 124 -7.71 1.58 -5.93
CA ILE A 124 -7.16 2.47 -6.96
C ILE A 124 -8.21 2.78 -8.01
N GLU A 125 -8.99 1.81 -8.49
CA GLU A 125 -10.04 2.09 -9.48
C GLU A 125 -11.22 2.86 -8.90
N GLY A 126 -11.61 2.55 -7.66
CA GLY A 126 -12.65 3.30 -6.96
C GLY A 126 -12.25 4.74 -6.64
N GLY A 127 -10.95 5.03 -6.51
CA GLY A 127 -10.47 6.35 -6.09
C GLY A 127 -10.91 6.72 -4.66
N VAL A 128 -11.25 5.71 -3.85
CA VAL A 128 -11.71 5.86 -2.46
C VAL A 128 -10.75 5.10 -1.55
N THR A 129 -10.04 5.84 -0.72
CA THR A 129 -9.11 5.32 0.28
C THR A 129 -9.82 4.58 1.41
N LEU A 130 -9.09 3.76 2.17
CA LEU A 130 -9.62 3.12 3.38
C LEU A 130 -10.17 4.15 4.38
N ALA A 131 -9.47 5.28 4.56
CA ALA A 131 -9.93 6.36 5.42
C ALA A 131 -11.29 6.94 4.94
N GLU A 132 -11.46 7.15 3.63
CA GLU A 132 -12.74 7.62 3.08
C GLU A 132 -13.85 6.57 3.23
N GLN A 133 -13.55 5.28 3.07
CA GLN A 133 -14.52 4.19 3.32
C GLN A 133 -14.96 4.14 4.79
N LEU A 134 -14.03 4.33 5.73
CA LEU A 134 -14.36 4.43 7.15
C LEU A 134 -15.25 5.65 7.42
N LEU A 135 -14.91 6.82 6.85
CA LEU A 135 -15.69 8.04 7.00
C LEU A 135 -17.12 7.91 6.47
N GLN A 136 -17.33 7.21 5.35
CA GLN A 136 -18.66 6.93 4.82
C GLN A 136 -19.54 6.13 5.80
N ASN A 137 -18.93 5.35 6.69
CA ASN A 137 -19.62 4.58 7.72
C ASN A 137 -19.57 5.26 9.11
N TRP A 138 -19.03 6.48 9.21
CA TRP A 138 -18.75 7.15 10.48
C TRP A 138 -19.94 7.95 11.02
N HIS A 139 -21.04 7.26 11.31
CA HIS A 139 -22.31 7.86 11.72
C HIS A 139 -22.80 7.29 13.06
N GLY A 140 -23.83 7.90 13.65
CA GLY A 140 -24.48 7.41 14.86
C GLY A 140 -23.74 7.71 16.17
N SER A 141 -24.02 6.89 17.17
CA SER A 141 -23.50 7.05 18.53
C SER A 141 -22.00 6.73 18.62
N ARG A 142 -21.39 7.00 19.78
CA ARG A 142 -20.00 6.60 20.05
C ARG A 142 -19.80 5.08 19.91
N GLN A 143 -20.79 4.29 20.34
CA GLN A 143 -20.71 2.82 20.25
C GLN A 143 -20.72 2.36 18.79
N ASP A 144 -21.56 2.97 17.96
CA ASP A 144 -21.64 2.67 16.52
C ASP A 144 -20.32 3.00 15.81
N LYS A 145 -19.73 4.15 16.11
CA LYS A 145 -18.43 4.56 15.54
C LYS A 145 -17.28 3.63 15.94
N VAL A 146 -17.24 3.21 17.21
CA VAL A 146 -16.23 2.23 17.67
C VAL A 146 -16.42 0.89 16.99
N LYS A 147 -17.67 0.43 16.82
CA LYS A 147 -17.98 -0.79 16.08
C LYS A 147 -17.52 -0.70 14.62
N ALA A 148 -17.81 0.42 13.94
CA ALA A 148 -17.37 0.67 12.57
C ALA A 148 -15.84 0.65 12.45
N LEU A 149 -15.12 1.27 13.39
CA LEU A 149 -13.66 1.26 13.43
C LEU A 149 -13.10 -0.18 13.57
N ILE A 150 -13.64 -0.95 14.52
CA ILE A 150 -13.23 -2.33 14.77
C ILE A 150 -13.45 -3.21 13.54
N GLN A 151 -14.61 -3.07 12.89
CA GLN A 151 -14.93 -3.78 11.65
C GLN A 151 -14.01 -3.37 10.50
N HIS A 152 -13.73 -2.07 10.35
CA HIS A 152 -12.85 -1.56 9.32
C HIS A 152 -11.41 -2.09 9.42
N CYS A 153 -10.88 -2.24 10.64
CA CYS A 153 -9.57 -2.86 10.86
C CYS A 153 -9.54 -4.35 10.49
N GLY A 154 -10.69 -5.03 10.43
CA GLY A 154 -10.81 -6.39 9.89
C GLY A 154 -10.12 -7.49 10.71
N PHE A 155 -9.68 -7.22 11.95
CA PHE A 155 -8.97 -8.21 12.79
C PHE A 155 -9.87 -9.35 13.28
N PHE A 156 -11.19 -9.13 13.39
CA PHE A 156 -12.11 -10.07 14.03
C PHE A 156 -12.86 -10.98 13.03
N ASP A 157 -12.93 -10.59 11.76
CA ASP A 157 -13.56 -11.42 10.70
C ASP A 157 -12.78 -12.70 10.41
N VAL A 158 -11.50 -12.78 10.81
CA VAL A 158 -10.70 -14.01 10.71
C VAL A 158 -11.19 -15.10 11.67
N ALA A 159 -11.86 -14.72 12.77
CA ALA A 159 -12.41 -15.65 13.76
C ALA A 159 -13.92 -15.92 13.53
N SER A 160 -14.69 -14.92 13.09
CA SER A 160 -16.14 -15.05 12.87
C SER A 160 -16.55 -15.60 11.51
N ASN A 161 -15.70 -15.55 10.47
CA ASN A 161 -15.89 -16.31 9.23
C ASN A 161 -15.32 -17.74 9.32
N ARG A 162 -15.54 -18.43 10.44
CA ARG A 162 -15.52 -19.90 10.48
C ARG A 162 -16.95 -20.42 10.48
N PRO A 163 -17.63 -20.57 9.32
CA PRO A 163 -18.87 -21.33 9.27
C PRO A 163 -18.61 -22.81 9.52
N ASP A 164 -17.42 -23.31 9.19
CA ASP A 164 -17.03 -24.71 9.36
C ASP A 164 -15.52 -24.81 9.60
N ALA A 165 -15.09 -25.83 10.33
CA ALA A 165 -13.69 -26.19 10.58
C ALA A 165 -12.96 -26.69 9.32
N SER A 166 -13.21 -26.11 8.15
CA SER A 166 -12.45 -26.35 6.93
C SER A 166 -11.66 -25.09 6.57
N CYS A 167 -10.34 -25.23 6.63
CA CYS A 167 -9.40 -24.19 6.22
C CYS A 167 -9.50 -24.04 4.70
N SER A 168 -10.38 -23.16 4.23
CA SER A 168 -10.46 -22.78 2.82
C SER A 168 -10.45 -21.27 2.69
N ASN A 169 -9.33 -20.68 3.12
CA ASN A 169 -9.03 -19.30 2.83
C ASN A 169 -8.85 -19.17 1.31
N GLU A 170 -9.86 -18.68 0.59
CA GLU A 170 -9.82 -18.55 -0.89
C GLU A 170 -8.65 -17.67 -1.34
N GLN A 171 -8.17 -16.78 -0.47
CA GLN A 171 -6.95 -16.00 -0.68
C GLN A 171 -5.66 -16.84 -0.85
N PHE A 172 -5.71 -18.12 -0.48
CA PHE A 172 -4.56 -19.03 -0.51
C PHE A 172 -4.90 -20.37 -1.19
N LYS A 173 -6.02 -20.47 -1.93
CA LYS A 173 -6.31 -21.68 -2.71
C LYS A 173 -5.33 -21.81 -3.89
N PRO A 174 -4.94 -23.04 -4.25
CA PRO A 174 -3.89 -23.26 -5.21
C PRO A 174 -4.23 -22.89 -6.66
#